data_AF-A0A661ZR42-F1
#
_entry.id   AF-A0A661ZR42-F1
#
_cell.length_a   1.000
_cell.length_b   1.000
_cell.length_c   1.000
_cell.angle_alpha   90.00
_cell.angle_beta   90.00
_cell.angle_gamma   90.00
#
_symmetry.space_group_name_H-M   'P 1'
#
loop_
_entity.id
_entity.type
_entity.pdbx_description
1 polymer ?
#
loop_
_entity_poly.entity_id
_entity_poly.type
_entity_poly.pdbx_seq_one_letter_code
_entity_poly.pdbx_strand_id
1 'polypeptide(L)'
;MKLEKILDSVNSLEKNSFLKIIDNIISNNPKNYKEIEKILSENNNNLKGIDNINIAKVFNLITDEFTEVVKQEFVATTSQLDILIDIIIRDGHNLIKEDWFVYLYEKEIKSIKAKIADLKKELESEKSNIDESRKRDYNIYKACVHTAYFNDNVNNRDTKITNDELSILLTLSTELELSQEEIKLINYIVIPPVKLQIEQVINDLKVIGLIFYSKKNRQVYVADEVVRVLRKIRKKQVADKFYRRFLKLLREPQVNIVCRNHNIDIKLPLEDKIKRIINEGISFSNLLSNELHKDGTSLTEKKKFVNEIWEKGFEMSGSLKGTTLEEKIGNLIAYFDEIEKDEKVGISIDGYGQLLSDLNETFPKLNKTIRSEFEMQDEFVLKSEYLLDFNIKPRDILDIIEKKDLLDFCKKYDLKQRGNAVLNILDGYKDSDNLFIENYENIGFRDLNALKENGISLKEAELGLKFEDVTKAVFEKLGFNVDEDLKKKLNTKKNKIDLVLNLGDDGLIIIECKTVKESGYNKFSSVTRQMKSYIDLATGNGHNVVKSLLVAPDFSDEFVNDCDLDFELNLSLITASSLLKILEAFKSSKHKQFPYQLLMKDVLIKEDRIIKAINKK
;
A
#
# COMPACT_ATOMS: atom_id res chain seq x y z
N MET A 1 -5.76 0.12 1.77
CA MET A 1 -6.33 -0.33 0.48
C MET A 1 -6.38 0.87 -0.44
N LYS A 2 -5.88 0.71 -1.66
CA LYS A 2 -5.87 1.77 -2.66
C LYS A 2 -7.27 2.20 -3.03
N LEU A 3 -7.45 3.51 -3.25
CA LEU A 3 -8.71 4.10 -3.67
C LEU A 3 -9.28 3.40 -4.91
N GLU A 4 -8.46 3.14 -5.92
CA GLU A 4 -8.87 2.42 -7.14
C GLU A 4 -9.52 1.07 -6.82
N LYS A 5 -8.83 0.22 -6.05
CA LYS A 5 -9.32 -1.10 -5.67
C LYS A 5 -10.61 -1.04 -4.83
N ILE A 6 -10.75 -0.02 -3.99
CA ILE A 6 -12.00 0.23 -3.26
C ILE A 6 -13.12 0.58 -4.24
N LEU A 7 -12.87 1.49 -5.18
CA LEU A 7 -13.83 1.88 -6.19
C LEU A 7 -14.26 0.68 -7.06
N ASP A 8 -13.37 -0.26 -7.38
CA ASP A 8 -13.77 -1.51 -8.07
C ASP A 8 -14.68 -2.40 -7.21
N SER A 9 -14.53 -2.34 -5.90
CA SER A 9 -15.25 -3.20 -4.94
C SER A 9 -16.63 -2.67 -4.56
N VAL A 10 -16.90 -1.37 -4.74
CA VAL A 10 -18.15 -0.71 -4.33
C VAL A 10 -19.03 -0.35 -5.52
N ASN A 11 -20.36 -0.32 -5.32
CA ASN A 11 -21.31 0.03 -6.39
C ASN A 11 -21.44 1.55 -6.60
N SER A 12 -22.12 1.96 -7.66
CA SER A 12 -22.28 3.38 -8.02
C SER A 12 -22.98 4.24 -6.95
N LEU A 13 -23.89 3.68 -6.16
CA LEU A 13 -24.55 4.39 -5.06
C LEU A 13 -23.59 4.64 -3.89
N GLU A 14 -22.73 3.66 -3.61
CA GLU A 14 -21.72 3.71 -2.54
C GLU A 14 -20.60 4.73 -2.86
N LYS A 15 -20.30 4.95 -4.15
CA LYS A 15 -19.35 5.97 -4.61
C LYS A 15 -19.88 7.41 -4.55
N ASN A 16 -21.20 7.58 -4.58
CA ASN A 16 -21.83 8.86 -4.93
C ASN A 16 -21.46 10.03 -3.99
N SER A 17 -21.38 9.80 -2.69
CA SER A 17 -20.99 10.86 -1.73
C SER A 17 -19.57 11.37 -2.00
N PHE A 18 -18.62 10.45 -2.20
CA PHE A 18 -17.24 10.78 -2.52
C PHE A 18 -17.13 11.53 -3.86
N LEU A 19 -17.78 11.02 -4.91
CA LEU A 19 -17.75 11.65 -6.24
C LEU A 19 -18.32 13.07 -6.22
N LYS A 20 -19.40 13.33 -5.46
CA LYS A 20 -19.97 14.68 -5.33
C LYS A 20 -18.99 15.68 -4.70
N ILE A 21 -18.16 15.26 -3.76
CA ILE A 21 -17.15 16.12 -3.16
C ILE A 21 -16.09 16.48 -4.20
N ILE A 22 -15.64 15.48 -4.97
CA ILE A 22 -14.70 15.70 -6.06
C ILE A 22 -15.29 16.65 -7.11
N ASP A 23 -16.53 16.41 -7.56
CA ASP A 23 -17.25 17.28 -8.51
C ASP A 23 -17.32 18.73 -8.00
N ASN A 24 -17.63 18.92 -6.72
CA ASN A 24 -17.70 20.24 -6.09
C ASN A 24 -16.33 20.93 -6.05
N ILE A 25 -15.27 20.20 -5.71
CA ILE A 25 -13.90 20.74 -5.71
C ILE A 25 -13.52 21.16 -7.13
N ILE A 26 -13.75 20.31 -8.14
CA ILE A 26 -13.45 20.61 -9.55
C ILE A 26 -14.22 21.84 -10.04
N SER A 27 -15.50 21.96 -9.68
CA SER A 27 -16.35 23.09 -10.04
C SER A 27 -15.83 24.44 -9.49
N ASN A 28 -15.00 24.40 -8.44
CA ASN A 28 -14.37 25.57 -7.85
C ASN A 28 -12.98 25.87 -8.44
N ASN A 29 -12.61 25.26 -9.57
CA ASN A 29 -11.34 25.48 -10.29
C ASN A 29 -10.09 25.28 -9.39
N PRO A 30 -9.81 24.03 -8.97
CA PRO A 30 -8.66 23.70 -8.13
C PRO A 30 -7.35 24.04 -8.85
N LYS A 31 -6.25 24.02 -8.09
CA LYS A 31 -4.92 24.43 -8.58
C LYS A 31 -4.50 23.68 -9.86
N ASN A 32 -4.82 22.39 -9.93
CA ASN A 32 -4.47 21.51 -11.05
C ASN A 32 -5.62 21.33 -12.07
N TYR A 33 -6.58 22.26 -12.13
CA TYR A 33 -7.79 22.16 -12.98
C TYR A 33 -7.50 21.80 -14.44
N LYS A 34 -6.45 22.37 -15.06
CA LYS A 34 -6.11 22.09 -16.46
C LYS A 34 -5.69 20.64 -16.71
N GLU A 35 -5.02 20.01 -15.74
CA GLU A 35 -4.63 18.61 -15.84
C GLU A 35 -5.84 17.70 -15.64
N ILE A 36 -6.72 18.07 -14.72
CA ILE A 36 -8.00 17.39 -14.50
C ILE A 36 -8.85 17.45 -15.76
N GLU A 37 -9.01 18.63 -16.37
CA GLU A 37 -9.79 18.81 -17.60
C GLU A 37 -9.30 17.91 -18.74
N LYS A 38 -7.97 17.72 -18.88
CA LYS A 38 -7.43 16.77 -19.87
C LYS A 38 -7.91 15.34 -19.61
N ILE A 39 -7.81 14.88 -18.36
CA ILE A 39 -8.28 13.54 -17.94
C ILE A 39 -9.79 13.40 -18.16
N LEU A 40 -10.58 14.44 -17.90
CA LEU A 40 -12.04 14.43 -18.03
C LEU A 40 -12.53 14.55 -19.48
N SER A 41 -11.77 15.25 -20.34
CA SER A 41 -12.14 15.54 -21.73
C SER A 41 -12.19 14.30 -22.62
N GLU A 42 -11.43 13.26 -22.25
CA GLU A 42 -11.45 11.95 -22.89
C GLU A 42 -12.78 11.19 -22.66
N ASN A 43 -13.62 11.63 -21.70
CA ASN A 43 -14.80 10.92 -21.21
C ASN A 43 -16.03 11.83 -20.98
N ASN A 44 -16.31 12.76 -21.89
CA ASN A 44 -17.49 13.65 -21.84
C ASN A 44 -17.64 14.48 -20.55
N ASN A 45 -16.55 14.80 -19.84
CA ASN A 45 -16.53 15.67 -18.66
C ASN A 45 -17.39 15.21 -17.46
N ASN A 46 -17.68 13.91 -17.31
CA ASN A 46 -18.49 13.41 -16.20
C ASN A 46 -17.77 12.33 -15.38
N LEU A 47 -17.51 12.61 -14.10
CA LEU A 47 -16.87 11.68 -13.17
C LEU A 47 -17.60 10.34 -12.99
N LYS A 48 -18.91 10.28 -13.22
CA LYS A 48 -19.68 9.02 -13.14
C LYS A 48 -19.43 8.07 -14.32
N GLY A 49 -18.93 8.58 -15.44
CA GLY A 49 -18.66 7.80 -16.66
C GLY A 49 -17.19 7.41 -16.82
N ILE A 50 -16.32 7.85 -15.90
CA ILE A 50 -14.87 7.64 -15.96
C ILE A 50 -14.50 6.35 -15.23
N ASP A 51 -13.45 5.68 -15.69
CA ASP A 51 -12.88 4.51 -15.02
C ASP A 51 -12.27 4.85 -13.65
N ASN A 52 -12.14 3.84 -12.79
CA ASN A 52 -11.72 4.04 -11.40
C ASN A 52 -10.24 4.48 -11.27
N ILE A 53 -9.39 4.12 -12.24
CA ILE A 53 -7.98 4.54 -12.30
C ILE A 53 -7.92 6.07 -12.45
N ASN A 54 -8.68 6.61 -13.40
CA ASN A 54 -8.72 8.04 -13.66
C ASN A 54 -9.39 8.81 -12.53
N ILE A 55 -10.40 8.26 -11.85
CA ILE A 55 -10.95 8.86 -10.62
C ILE A 55 -9.85 8.97 -9.53
N ALA A 56 -9.05 7.92 -9.33
CA ALA A 56 -7.96 7.94 -8.35
C ALA A 56 -6.88 8.98 -8.72
N LYS A 57 -6.53 9.11 -10.01
CA LYS A 57 -5.62 10.16 -10.50
C LYS A 57 -6.16 11.56 -10.23
N VAL A 58 -7.44 11.80 -10.53
CA VAL A 58 -8.10 13.09 -10.25
C VAL A 58 -8.06 13.40 -8.75
N PHE A 59 -8.35 12.42 -7.89
CA PHE A 59 -8.27 12.61 -6.44
C PHE A 59 -6.87 13.03 -5.96
N ASN A 60 -5.82 12.40 -6.51
CA ASN A 60 -4.44 12.78 -6.21
C ASN A 60 -4.13 14.23 -6.60
N LEU A 61 -4.72 14.75 -7.68
CA LEU A 61 -4.53 16.13 -8.15
C LEU A 61 -5.25 17.17 -7.29
N ILE A 62 -6.29 16.78 -6.54
CA ILE A 62 -7.09 17.67 -5.68
C ILE A 62 -6.91 17.40 -4.18
N THR A 63 -5.88 16.64 -3.81
CA THR A 63 -5.68 16.19 -2.42
C THR A 63 -5.52 17.36 -1.45
N ASP A 64 -4.90 18.46 -1.88
CA ASP A 64 -4.73 19.66 -1.04
C ASP A 64 -6.08 20.35 -0.81
N GLU A 65 -6.89 20.54 -1.85
CA GLU A 65 -8.24 21.11 -1.74
C GLU A 65 -9.17 20.22 -0.92
N PHE A 66 -9.10 18.89 -1.11
CA PHE A 66 -9.84 17.93 -0.29
C PHE A 66 -9.43 18.01 1.18
N THR A 67 -8.14 18.20 1.47
CA THR A 67 -7.63 18.41 2.83
C THR A 67 -8.29 19.64 3.47
N GLU A 68 -8.42 20.74 2.75
CA GLU A 68 -9.08 21.95 3.25
C GLU A 68 -10.58 21.76 3.50
N VAL A 69 -11.28 21.02 2.62
CA VAL A 69 -12.69 20.65 2.84
C VAL A 69 -12.83 19.87 4.14
N VAL A 70 -11.99 18.85 4.36
CA VAL A 70 -12.06 18.03 5.59
C VAL A 70 -11.70 18.87 6.82
N LYS A 71 -10.73 19.78 6.75
CA LYS A 71 -10.39 20.69 7.87
C LYS A 71 -11.56 21.58 8.27
N GLN A 72 -12.38 22.03 7.32
CA GLN A 72 -13.56 22.84 7.64
C GLN A 72 -14.60 22.03 8.44
N GLU A 73 -14.72 20.72 8.19
CA GLU A 73 -15.59 19.83 8.97
C GLU A 73 -15.10 19.61 10.42
N PHE A 74 -13.79 19.73 10.68
CA PHE A 74 -13.24 19.67 12.05
C PHE A 74 -13.60 20.89 12.91
N VAL A 75 -13.86 22.03 12.28
CA VAL A 75 -14.23 23.27 12.99
C VAL A 75 -15.63 23.13 13.61
N ALA A 76 -16.49 22.32 12.99
CA ALA A 76 -17.77 21.93 13.57
C ALA A 76 -17.52 20.99 14.77
N THR A 77 -17.22 21.60 15.91
CA THR A 77 -16.68 21.02 17.16
C THR A 77 -17.57 19.96 17.82
N THR A 78 -18.77 19.71 17.29
CA THR A 78 -19.77 18.77 17.81
C THR A 78 -19.62 17.34 17.29
N SER A 79 -18.78 17.09 16.29
CA SER A 79 -18.79 15.83 15.53
C SER A 79 -18.01 14.67 16.16
N GLN A 80 -17.20 14.88 17.21
CA GLN A 80 -16.25 13.86 17.74
C GLN A 80 -15.43 13.18 16.63
N LEU A 81 -15.23 13.91 15.53
CA LEU A 81 -14.60 13.42 14.31
C LEU A 81 -13.13 13.05 14.55
N ASP A 82 -12.49 13.68 15.53
CA ASP A 82 -11.15 13.34 15.99
C ASP A 82 -11.05 11.90 16.53
N ILE A 83 -12.02 11.43 17.31
CA ILE A 83 -12.07 10.04 17.81
C ILE A 83 -12.17 9.07 16.63
N LEU A 84 -13.07 9.38 15.69
CA LEU A 84 -13.30 8.54 14.52
C LEU A 84 -12.07 8.48 13.61
N ILE A 85 -11.44 9.63 13.38
CA ILE A 85 -10.22 9.74 12.59
C ILE A 85 -9.07 8.99 13.26
N ASP A 86 -8.89 9.12 14.57
CA ASP A 86 -7.87 8.39 15.32
C ASP A 86 -8.04 6.86 15.23
N ILE A 87 -9.26 6.37 14.95
CA ILE A 87 -9.52 4.96 14.62
C ILE A 87 -9.13 4.68 13.17
N ILE A 88 -9.73 5.35 12.18
CA ILE A 88 -9.58 4.96 10.76
C ILE A 88 -8.18 5.18 10.19
N ILE A 89 -7.33 6.01 10.81
CA ILE A 89 -5.96 6.26 10.34
C ILE A 89 -4.93 5.23 10.83
N ARG A 90 -5.29 4.30 11.71
CA ARG A 90 -4.36 3.29 12.23
C ARG A 90 -4.00 2.28 11.14
N ASP A 91 -2.77 1.78 11.19
CA ASP A 91 -2.36 0.67 10.33
C ASP A 91 -3.26 -0.56 10.60
N GLY A 92 -3.83 -1.16 9.54
CA GLY A 92 -4.76 -2.29 9.67
C GLY A 92 -6.25 -1.93 9.66
N HIS A 93 -6.61 -0.65 9.55
CA HIS A 93 -8.02 -0.20 9.59
C HIS A 93 -8.60 0.22 8.22
N ASN A 94 -7.92 -0.10 7.12
CA ASN A 94 -8.44 0.17 5.77
C ASN A 94 -9.70 -0.61 5.40
N LEU A 95 -9.93 -1.75 6.05
CA LEU A 95 -11.04 -2.67 5.80
C LEU A 95 -11.64 -3.12 7.14
N ILE A 96 -12.77 -2.53 7.51
CA ILE A 96 -13.38 -2.74 8.83
C ILE A 96 -14.79 -3.29 8.66
N LYS A 97 -15.08 -4.46 9.24
CA LYS A 97 -16.45 -4.95 9.36
C LYS A 97 -17.20 -4.03 10.31
N GLU A 98 -18.48 -3.82 10.04
CA GLU A 98 -19.31 -2.89 10.82
C GLU A 98 -19.32 -3.21 12.32
N ASP A 99 -19.41 -4.49 12.69
CA ASP A 99 -19.36 -4.96 14.09
C ASP A 99 -18.00 -4.71 14.74
N TRP A 100 -16.91 -4.89 14.00
CA TRP A 100 -15.57 -4.54 14.46
C TRP A 100 -15.44 -3.02 14.64
N PHE A 101 -16.04 -2.22 13.76
CA PHE A 101 -16.02 -0.76 13.90
C PHE A 101 -16.79 -0.30 15.14
N VAL A 102 -17.94 -0.93 15.46
CA VAL A 102 -18.66 -0.72 16.72
C VAL A 102 -17.73 -0.99 17.91
N TYR A 103 -17.08 -2.15 17.91
CA TYR A 103 -16.17 -2.54 18.99
C TYR A 103 -15.01 -1.54 19.16
N LEU A 104 -14.35 -1.15 18.07
CA LEU A 104 -13.25 -0.18 18.09
C LEU A 104 -13.72 1.19 18.63
N TYR A 105 -14.87 1.67 18.18
CA TYR A 105 -15.44 2.94 18.63
C TYR A 105 -15.81 2.91 20.12
N GLU A 106 -16.44 1.84 20.60
CA GLU A 106 -16.76 1.66 22.02
C GLU A 106 -15.51 1.56 22.89
N LYS A 107 -14.50 0.81 22.42
CA LYS A 107 -13.21 0.68 23.08
C LYS A 107 -12.52 2.03 23.21
N GLU A 108 -12.51 2.84 22.15
CA GLU A 108 -11.88 4.15 22.13
C GLU A 108 -12.60 5.13 23.07
N ILE A 109 -13.93 5.21 23.03
CA ILE A 109 -14.71 6.04 23.95
C ILE A 109 -14.45 5.65 25.41
N LYS A 110 -14.43 4.35 25.71
CA LYS A 110 -14.17 3.85 27.07
C LYS A 110 -12.76 4.22 27.53
N SER A 111 -11.77 4.07 26.65
CA SER A 111 -10.38 4.46 26.90
C SER A 111 -10.26 5.96 27.20
N ILE A 112 -10.83 6.80 26.35
CA ILE A 112 -10.82 8.27 26.52
C ILE A 112 -11.48 8.67 27.83
N LYS A 113 -12.65 8.11 28.16
CA LYS A 113 -13.33 8.40 29.44
C LYS A 113 -12.50 8.03 30.66
N ALA A 114 -11.79 6.90 30.61
CA ALA A 114 -10.88 6.50 31.69
C ALA A 114 -9.70 7.47 31.81
N LYS A 115 -9.02 7.79 30.70
CA LYS A 115 -7.91 8.75 30.66
C LYS A 115 -8.33 10.15 31.14
N ILE A 116 -9.53 10.62 30.79
CA ILE A 116 -10.08 11.90 31.27
C ILE A 116 -10.25 11.87 32.79
N ALA A 117 -10.80 10.78 33.34
CA ALA A 117 -10.98 10.64 34.78
C ALA A 117 -9.65 10.65 35.53
N ASP A 118 -8.65 9.94 35.00
CA ASP A 118 -7.30 9.91 35.56
C ASP A 118 -6.62 11.29 35.47
N LEU A 119 -6.70 11.97 34.32
CA LEU A 119 -6.13 13.30 34.14
C LEU A 119 -6.78 14.33 35.06
N LYS A 120 -8.11 14.30 35.24
CA LYS A 120 -8.80 15.18 36.20
C LYS A 120 -8.27 14.97 37.62
N LYS A 121 -8.13 13.71 38.04
CA LYS A 121 -7.60 13.37 39.36
C LYS A 121 -6.17 13.87 39.56
N GLU A 122 -5.30 13.73 38.55
CA GLU A 122 -3.92 14.22 38.61
C GLU A 122 -3.86 15.77 38.65
N LEU A 123 -4.70 16.46 37.88
CA LEU A 123 -4.78 17.92 37.89
C LEU A 123 -5.25 18.49 39.24
N GLU A 124 -6.14 17.77 39.95
CA GLU A 124 -6.69 18.20 41.25
C GLU A 124 -5.85 17.74 42.45
N SER A 125 -5.02 16.70 42.30
CA SER A 125 -4.20 16.14 43.38
C SER A 125 -3.05 17.06 43.79
N GLU A 126 -2.86 17.25 45.10
CA GLU A 126 -1.66 17.91 45.68
C GLU A 126 -0.39 17.05 45.54
N LYS A 127 -0.54 15.73 45.34
CA LYS A 127 0.55 14.78 45.08
C LYS A 127 0.33 14.17 43.70
N SER A 128 0.52 15.00 42.66
CA SER A 128 0.45 14.56 41.27
C SER A 128 1.76 13.92 40.82
N ASN A 129 1.66 12.98 39.89
CA ASN A 129 2.82 12.44 39.17
C ASN A 129 3.23 13.32 37.98
N ILE A 130 2.40 14.30 37.62
CA ILE A 130 2.67 15.27 36.56
C ILE A 130 3.57 16.37 37.14
N ASP A 131 4.63 16.72 36.42
CA ASP A 131 5.49 17.84 36.78
C ASP A 131 4.70 19.15 36.90
N GLU A 132 5.03 19.98 37.89
CA GLU A 132 4.31 21.23 38.16
C GLU A 132 4.29 22.19 36.97
N SER A 133 5.36 22.24 36.17
CA SER A 133 5.39 23.05 34.96
C SER A 133 4.39 22.54 33.92
N ARG A 134 4.36 21.21 33.70
CA ARG A 134 3.43 20.58 32.77
C ARG A 134 1.97 20.71 33.22
N LYS A 135 1.73 20.56 34.53
CA LYS A 135 0.42 20.76 35.16
C LYS A 135 -0.10 22.18 34.96
N ARG A 136 0.78 23.19 35.09
CA ARG A 136 0.45 24.59 34.77
C ARG A 136 0.05 24.73 33.30
N ASP A 137 0.82 24.15 32.38
CA ASP A 137 0.55 24.28 30.94
C ASP A 137 -0.79 23.63 30.55
N TYR A 138 -1.12 22.46 31.11
CA TYR A 138 -2.44 21.84 30.95
C TYR A 138 -3.57 22.74 31.47
N ASN A 139 -3.40 23.37 32.63
CA ASN A 139 -4.39 24.26 33.21
C ASN A 139 -4.59 25.54 32.38
N ILE A 140 -3.52 26.10 31.82
CA ILE A 140 -3.58 27.24 30.89
C ILE A 140 -4.42 26.85 29.67
N TYR A 141 -4.07 25.74 29.01
CA TYR A 141 -4.79 25.29 27.83
C TYR A 141 -6.27 25.01 28.13
N LYS A 142 -6.55 24.28 29.24
CA LYS A 142 -7.91 23.99 29.71
C LYS A 142 -8.74 25.26 29.91
N ALA A 143 -8.18 26.28 30.55
CA ALA A 143 -8.86 27.55 30.79
C ALA A 143 -9.19 28.28 29.47
N CYS A 144 -8.28 28.26 28.50
CA CYS A 144 -8.51 28.82 27.18
C CYS A 144 -9.63 28.07 26.43
N VAL A 145 -9.62 26.73 26.44
CA VAL A 145 -10.68 25.92 25.80
C VAL A 145 -12.03 26.17 26.44
N HIS A 146 -12.09 26.19 27.79
CA HIS A 146 -13.32 26.51 28.52
C HIS A 146 -13.85 27.90 28.15
N THR A 147 -12.97 28.90 28.10
CA THR A 147 -13.36 30.26 27.72
C THR A 147 -13.89 30.29 26.30
N ALA A 148 -13.16 29.74 25.32
CA ALA A 148 -13.59 29.70 23.93
C ALA A 148 -14.97 29.05 23.75
N TYR A 149 -15.21 27.91 24.39
CA TYR A 149 -16.47 27.19 24.23
C TYR A 149 -17.67 27.87 24.91
N PHE A 150 -17.47 28.41 26.12
CA PHE A 150 -18.56 28.96 26.93
C PHE A 150 -18.75 30.48 26.78
N ASN A 151 -17.89 31.18 26.03
CA ASN A 151 -18.00 32.63 25.81
C ASN A 151 -19.34 33.02 25.16
N ASP A 152 -19.85 32.19 24.26
CA ASP A 152 -21.14 32.42 23.58
C ASP A 152 -22.35 32.43 24.55
N ASN A 153 -22.25 31.77 25.71
CA ASN A 153 -23.32 31.80 26.74
C ASN A 153 -23.57 33.21 27.27
N VAL A 154 -22.53 34.04 27.37
CA VAL A 154 -22.64 35.43 27.84
C VAL A 154 -23.52 36.25 26.89
N ASN A 155 -23.58 35.85 25.62
CA ASN A 155 -24.37 36.49 24.57
C ASN A 155 -25.68 35.73 24.24
N ASN A 156 -26.08 34.75 25.06
CA ASN A 156 -27.26 33.89 24.86
C ASN A 156 -27.27 33.20 23.48
N ARG A 157 -26.12 32.68 23.07
CA ARG A 157 -25.93 31.90 21.83
C ARG A 157 -25.54 30.47 22.16
N ASP A 158 -25.78 29.55 21.22
CA ASP A 158 -25.31 28.17 21.34
C ASP A 158 -23.78 28.12 21.46
N THR A 159 -23.29 27.36 22.44
CA THR A 159 -21.85 27.19 22.69
C THR A 159 -21.16 26.49 21.53
N LYS A 160 -20.12 27.12 20.99
CA LYS A 160 -19.26 26.54 19.96
C LYS A 160 -17.87 27.18 20.05
N ILE A 161 -16.88 26.51 19.49
CA ILE A 161 -15.57 27.13 19.24
C ILE A 161 -15.59 27.64 17.80
N THR A 162 -15.36 28.94 17.61
CA THR A 162 -15.27 29.55 16.28
C THR A 162 -13.94 29.23 15.60
N ASN A 163 -13.85 29.48 14.29
CA ASN A 163 -12.60 29.33 13.52
C ASN A 163 -11.44 30.14 14.13
N ASP A 164 -11.70 31.39 14.50
CA ASP A 164 -10.69 32.29 15.05
C ASP A 164 -10.20 31.76 16.41
N GLU A 165 -11.12 31.36 17.30
CA GLU A 165 -10.78 30.75 18.59
C GLU A 165 -10.01 29.44 18.43
N LEU A 166 -10.42 28.59 17.49
CA LEU A 166 -9.71 27.35 17.19
C LEU A 166 -8.29 27.63 16.72
N SER A 167 -8.08 28.62 15.85
CA SER A 167 -6.74 29.00 15.37
C SER A 167 -5.80 29.44 16.50
N ILE A 168 -6.35 30.16 17.50
CA ILE A 168 -5.62 30.58 18.70
C ILE A 168 -5.29 29.38 19.58
N LEU A 169 -6.25 28.48 19.81
CA LEU A 169 -6.04 27.26 20.59
C LEU A 169 -4.97 26.35 19.92
N LEU A 170 -4.97 26.24 18.59
CA LEU A 170 -3.95 25.49 17.86
C LEU A 170 -2.56 26.11 18.03
N THR A 171 -2.45 27.44 17.95
CA THR A 171 -1.20 28.16 18.21
C THR A 171 -0.72 27.90 19.63
N LEU A 172 -1.60 28.09 20.62
CA LEU A 172 -1.30 27.87 22.03
C LEU A 172 -0.83 26.44 22.31
N SER A 173 -1.50 25.43 21.76
CA SER A 173 -1.11 24.03 21.95
C SER A 173 0.30 23.73 21.42
N THR A 174 0.73 24.46 20.38
CA THR A 174 2.06 24.29 19.77
C THR A 174 3.12 24.93 20.67
N GLU A 175 2.89 26.15 21.16
CA GLU A 175 3.83 26.85 22.06
C GLU A 175 3.95 26.16 23.44
N LEU A 176 2.90 25.47 23.89
CA LEU A 176 2.91 24.65 25.11
C LEU A 176 3.46 23.23 24.86
N GLU A 177 3.87 22.91 23.63
CA GLU A 177 4.40 21.59 23.25
C GLU A 177 3.47 20.44 23.67
N LEU A 178 2.15 20.62 23.52
CA LEU A 178 1.16 19.58 23.84
C LEU A 178 1.09 18.53 22.73
N SER A 179 1.05 17.25 23.13
CA SER A 179 0.76 16.12 22.28
C SER A 179 -0.70 16.14 21.83
N GLN A 180 -1.00 15.43 20.74
CA GLN A 180 -2.38 15.33 20.24
C GLN A 180 -3.31 14.67 21.27
N GLU A 181 -2.82 13.68 22.00
CA GLU A 181 -3.60 13.02 23.05
C GLU A 181 -3.86 13.97 24.22
N GLU A 182 -2.88 14.76 24.67
CA GLU A 182 -3.07 15.74 25.75
C GLU A 182 -4.11 16.80 25.37
N ILE A 183 -4.01 17.36 24.15
CA ILE A 183 -4.99 18.31 23.61
C ILE A 183 -6.38 17.68 23.62
N LYS A 184 -6.50 16.45 23.09
CA LYS A 184 -7.77 15.71 23.01
C LYS A 184 -8.37 15.50 24.40
N LEU A 185 -7.58 15.02 25.37
CA LEU A 185 -8.05 14.78 26.73
C LEU A 185 -8.49 16.06 27.43
N ILE A 186 -7.75 17.16 27.28
CA ILE A 186 -8.11 18.45 27.87
C ILE A 186 -9.38 19.01 27.22
N ASN A 187 -9.52 18.91 25.90
CA ASN A 187 -10.76 19.29 25.21
C ASN A 187 -11.95 18.50 25.75
N TYR A 188 -11.82 17.19 25.90
CA TYR A 188 -12.88 16.32 26.42
C TYR A 188 -13.13 16.45 27.93
N ILE A 189 -12.23 17.08 28.69
CA ILE A 189 -12.51 17.52 30.06
C ILE A 189 -13.59 18.61 30.06
N VAL A 190 -13.55 19.52 29.08
CA VAL A 190 -14.46 20.67 28.94
C VAL A 190 -15.73 20.28 28.18
N ILE A 191 -15.59 19.53 27.09
CA ILE A 191 -16.68 19.12 26.18
C ILE A 191 -16.75 17.59 26.18
N PRO A 192 -17.51 16.93 27.08
CA PRO A 192 -17.46 15.48 27.23
C PRO A 192 -17.88 14.70 25.95
N PRO A 193 -17.26 13.53 25.67
CA PRO A 193 -17.60 12.75 24.49
C PRO A 193 -18.96 12.05 24.65
N VAL A 194 -19.79 12.15 23.60
CA VAL A 194 -21.13 11.54 23.50
C VAL A 194 -21.10 10.38 22.51
N LYS A 195 -21.43 9.16 22.97
CA LYS A 195 -21.49 8.00 22.07
C LYS A 195 -22.65 8.16 21.08
N LEU A 196 -22.34 8.21 19.79
CA LEU A 196 -23.30 8.19 18.70
C LEU A 196 -23.66 6.75 18.28
N GLN A 197 -24.77 6.59 17.56
CA GLN A 197 -25.10 5.31 16.92
C GLN A 197 -24.15 5.06 15.74
N ILE A 198 -23.77 3.80 15.50
CA ILE A 198 -22.76 3.48 14.49
C ILE A 198 -23.23 3.82 13.08
N GLU A 199 -24.53 3.69 12.80
CA GLU A 199 -25.14 4.02 11.52
C GLU A 199 -25.03 5.53 11.24
N GLN A 200 -25.18 6.35 12.27
CA GLN A 200 -24.97 7.80 12.19
C GLN A 200 -23.49 8.10 11.92
N VAL A 201 -22.58 7.51 12.70
CA VAL A 201 -21.12 7.66 12.52
C VAL A 201 -20.69 7.31 11.10
N ILE A 202 -21.11 6.14 10.59
CA ILE A 202 -20.80 5.69 9.23
C ILE A 202 -21.38 6.65 8.20
N ASN A 203 -22.60 7.14 8.40
CA ASN A 203 -23.21 8.06 7.47
C ASN A 203 -22.47 9.41 7.44
N ASP A 204 -22.10 9.94 8.60
CA ASP A 204 -21.40 11.22 8.72
C ASP A 204 -20.02 11.16 8.05
N LEU A 205 -19.24 10.10 8.33
CA LEU A 205 -17.94 9.88 7.69
C LEU A 205 -18.07 9.71 6.16
N LYS A 206 -19.10 9.01 5.69
CA LYS A 206 -19.37 8.81 4.26
C LYS A 206 -19.79 10.10 3.57
N VAL A 207 -20.58 10.95 4.23
CA VAL A 207 -21.02 12.25 3.68
C VAL A 207 -19.84 13.20 3.48
N ILE A 208 -18.86 13.17 4.37
CA ILE A 208 -17.59 13.94 4.27
C ILE A 208 -16.59 13.27 3.30
N GLY A 209 -16.90 12.07 2.79
CA GLY A 209 -16.05 11.35 1.83
C GLY A 209 -14.81 10.71 2.46
N LEU A 210 -14.81 10.50 3.78
CA LEU A 210 -13.68 9.88 4.50
C LEU A 210 -13.67 8.35 4.38
N ILE A 211 -14.85 7.76 4.14
CA ILE A 211 -15.01 6.31 4.00
C ILE A 211 -15.95 5.96 2.86
N PHE A 212 -15.85 4.72 2.39
CA PHE A 212 -16.90 4.04 1.63
C PHE A 212 -17.53 2.98 2.51
N TYR A 213 -18.82 2.72 2.33
CA TYR A 213 -19.51 1.70 3.11
C TYR A 213 -20.34 0.81 2.19
N SER A 214 -20.01 -0.49 2.17
CA SER A 214 -20.79 -1.49 1.47
C SER A 214 -21.88 -2.03 2.38
N LYS A 215 -23.13 -1.70 2.07
CA LYS A 215 -24.30 -2.25 2.79
C LYS A 215 -24.42 -3.76 2.60
N LYS A 216 -24.08 -4.24 1.41
CA LYS A 216 -24.15 -5.67 1.06
C LYS A 216 -23.19 -6.49 1.92
N ASN A 217 -21.97 -6.00 2.11
CA ASN A 217 -20.93 -6.71 2.84
C ASN A 217 -20.84 -6.29 4.32
N ARG A 218 -21.61 -5.28 4.75
CA ARG A 218 -21.52 -4.61 6.07
C ARG A 218 -20.07 -4.24 6.40
N GLN A 219 -19.44 -3.55 5.47
CA GLN A 219 -18.01 -3.29 5.50
C GLN A 219 -17.69 -1.84 5.17
N VAL A 220 -16.85 -1.23 5.99
CA VAL A 220 -16.26 0.09 5.81
C VAL A 220 -14.91 -0.06 5.13
N TYR A 221 -14.69 0.76 4.10
CA TYR A 221 -13.45 0.85 3.34
C TYR A 221 -12.86 2.25 3.50
N VAL A 222 -11.57 2.32 3.81
CA VAL A 222 -10.82 3.57 3.98
C VAL A 222 -9.64 3.55 3.03
N ALA A 223 -9.63 4.49 2.09
CA ALA A 223 -8.58 4.59 1.08
C ALA A 223 -7.25 5.04 1.70
N ASP A 224 -6.13 4.45 1.27
CA ASP A 224 -4.80 4.85 1.73
C ASP A 224 -4.53 6.34 1.46
N GLU A 225 -5.04 6.84 0.33
CA GLU A 225 -4.98 8.26 -0.05
C GLU A 225 -5.68 9.15 0.99
N VAL A 226 -6.86 8.74 1.45
CA VAL A 226 -7.61 9.46 2.49
C VAL A 226 -6.92 9.34 3.85
N VAL A 227 -6.39 8.16 4.20
CA VAL A 227 -5.61 7.97 5.45
C VAL A 227 -4.40 8.91 5.50
N ARG A 228 -3.71 9.13 4.37
CA ARG A 228 -2.61 10.10 4.27
C ARG A 228 -3.09 11.54 4.51
N VAL A 229 -4.21 11.94 3.90
CA VAL A 229 -4.84 13.26 4.15
C VAL A 229 -5.15 13.45 5.63
N LEU A 230 -5.84 12.48 6.22
CA LEU A 230 -6.27 12.55 7.62
C LEU A 230 -5.08 12.61 8.58
N ARG A 231 -4.02 11.84 8.33
CA ARG A 231 -2.78 11.90 9.11
C ARG A 231 -2.10 13.27 9.06
N LYS A 232 -2.05 13.91 7.88
CA LYS A 232 -1.56 15.28 7.75
C LYS A 232 -2.37 16.26 8.60
N ILE A 233 -3.71 16.13 8.59
CA ILE A 233 -4.60 16.96 9.42
C ILE A 233 -4.34 16.74 10.91
N ARG A 234 -4.15 15.48 11.33
CA ARG A 234 -3.84 15.11 12.73
C ARG A 234 -2.37 15.35 13.12
N LYS A 235 -1.56 15.97 12.26
CA LYS A 235 -0.11 16.17 12.44
C LYS A 235 0.66 14.85 12.69
N LYS A 236 0.12 13.71 12.29
CA LYS A 236 0.82 12.41 12.28
C LYS A 236 1.61 12.29 10.99
N GLN A 237 2.88 12.70 11.02
CA GLN A 237 3.69 12.89 9.81
C GLN A 237 4.12 11.60 9.12
N VAL A 238 4.08 10.45 9.81
CA VAL A 238 4.46 9.14 9.26
C VAL A 238 3.49 8.08 9.77
N ALA A 239 3.35 6.96 9.05
CA ALA A 239 2.55 5.81 9.50
C ALA A 239 3.14 5.17 10.78
N ASP A 240 2.29 4.56 11.59
CA ASP A 240 2.67 3.97 12.88
C ASP A 240 3.74 2.88 12.71
N LYS A 241 3.67 2.06 11.65
CA LYS A 241 4.69 1.07 11.27
C LYS A 241 6.06 1.68 10.96
N PHE A 242 6.11 2.82 10.28
CA PHE A 242 7.38 3.51 9.99
C PHE A 242 7.93 4.22 11.23
N TYR A 243 7.04 4.79 12.04
CA TYR A 243 7.43 5.38 13.32
C TYR A 243 8.02 4.31 14.25
N ARG A 244 7.38 3.14 14.34
CA ARG A 244 7.89 1.99 15.08
C ARG A 244 9.26 1.57 14.59
N ARG A 245 9.42 1.42 13.27
CA ARG A 245 10.72 1.09 12.65
C ARG A 245 11.79 2.08 13.09
N PHE A 246 11.49 3.38 13.05
CA PHE A 246 12.40 4.41 13.54
C PHE A 246 12.70 4.27 15.04
N LEU A 247 11.69 4.14 15.89
CA LEU A 247 11.86 4.07 17.35
C LEU A 247 12.67 2.84 17.77
N LYS A 248 12.57 1.72 17.05
CA LYS A 248 13.39 0.52 17.28
C LYS A 248 14.88 0.70 16.96
N LEU A 249 15.25 1.75 16.21
CA LEU A 249 16.65 2.11 15.97
C LEU A 249 17.26 2.90 17.13
N LEU A 250 16.43 3.44 18.02
CA LEU A 250 16.87 4.26 19.13
C LEU A 250 17.40 3.41 20.28
N ARG A 251 18.36 3.95 21.02
CA ARG A 251 18.80 3.35 22.27
C ARG A 251 17.75 3.62 23.35
N GLU A 252 17.54 2.68 24.26
CA GLU A 252 16.56 2.82 25.34
C GLU A 252 16.69 4.13 26.16
N PRO A 253 17.89 4.65 26.47
CA PRO A 253 18.01 5.95 27.14
C PRO A 253 17.38 7.12 26.36
N GLN A 254 17.38 7.08 25.02
CA GLN A 254 16.75 8.11 24.18
C GLN A 254 15.23 7.98 24.24
N VAL A 255 14.69 6.76 24.18
CA VAL A 255 13.26 6.48 24.37
C VAL A 255 12.79 6.94 25.75
N ASN A 256 13.60 6.74 26.79
CA ASN A 256 13.31 7.19 28.16
C ASN A 256 13.31 8.71 28.32
N ILE A 257 13.99 9.48 27.46
CA ILE A 257 13.89 10.95 27.47
C ILE A 257 12.49 11.34 26.99
N VAL A 258 12.08 10.83 25.84
CA VAL A 258 10.76 11.08 25.25
C VAL A 258 9.66 10.68 26.24
N CYS A 259 9.78 9.50 26.87
CA CYS A 259 8.79 9.04 27.85
C CYS A 259 8.64 10.00 29.04
N ARG A 260 9.74 10.58 29.54
CA ARG A 260 9.70 11.55 30.64
C ARG A 260 9.00 12.84 30.24
N ASN A 261 9.26 13.34 29.04
CA ASN A 261 8.67 14.58 28.54
C ASN A 261 7.15 14.48 28.35
N HIS A 262 6.66 13.26 28.05
CA HIS A 262 5.24 13.00 27.75
C HIS A 262 4.52 12.17 28.81
N ASN A 263 5.04 12.13 30.04
CA ASN A 263 4.44 11.42 31.18
C ASN A 263 4.11 9.92 30.90
N ILE A 264 4.99 9.24 30.17
CA ILE A 264 4.92 7.80 29.92
C ILE A 264 5.81 7.08 30.95
N ASP A 265 5.29 6.02 31.57
CA ASP A 265 6.04 5.25 32.57
C ASP A 265 7.31 4.61 31.98
N ILE A 266 8.47 5.09 32.44
CA ILE A 266 9.80 4.61 32.02
C ILE A 266 10.13 3.19 32.51
N LYS A 267 9.34 2.63 33.44
CA LYS A 267 9.53 1.26 33.94
C LYS A 267 8.92 0.20 33.03
N LEU A 268 8.13 0.60 32.04
CA LEU A 268 7.57 -0.31 31.05
C LEU A 268 8.68 -1.02 30.26
N PRO A 269 8.41 -2.19 29.66
CA PRO A 269 9.27 -2.77 28.63
C PRO A 269 9.46 -1.83 27.44
N LEU A 270 10.61 -1.90 26.75
CA LEU A 270 10.92 -1.02 25.62
C LEU A 270 9.84 -1.03 24.53
N GLU A 271 9.33 -2.21 24.16
CA GLU A 271 8.25 -2.34 23.17
C GLU A 271 6.96 -1.62 23.61
N ASP A 272 6.62 -1.67 24.89
CA ASP A 272 5.44 -0.98 25.44
C ASP A 272 5.64 0.54 25.48
N LYS A 273 6.87 1.02 25.75
CA LYS A 273 7.22 2.44 25.61
C LYS A 273 7.03 2.92 24.18
N ILE A 274 7.54 2.17 23.20
CA ILE A 274 7.39 2.48 21.77
C ILE A 274 5.91 2.56 21.40
N LYS A 275 5.10 1.58 21.81
CA LYS A 275 3.65 1.59 21.59
C LYS A 275 2.98 2.81 22.20
N ARG A 276 3.34 3.18 23.43
CA ARG A 276 2.84 4.40 24.10
C ARG A 276 3.21 5.66 23.30
N ILE A 277 4.47 5.82 22.89
CA ILE A 277 4.91 6.99 22.12
C ILE A 277 4.09 7.18 20.83
N ILE A 278 3.85 6.10 20.10
CA ILE A 278 3.05 6.11 18.87
C ILE A 278 1.58 6.46 19.18
N ASN A 279 0.99 5.79 20.18
CA ASN A 279 -0.42 5.96 20.54
C ASN A 279 -0.73 7.35 21.12
N GLU A 280 0.20 7.97 21.84
CA GLU A 280 0.06 9.33 22.36
C GLU A 280 0.22 10.40 21.25
N GLY A 281 0.60 9.99 20.04
CA GLY A 281 0.67 10.88 18.88
C GLY A 281 1.80 11.92 18.96
N ILE A 282 2.94 11.54 19.56
CA ILE A 282 4.12 12.40 19.68
C ILE A 282 4.67 12.74 18.29
N SER A 283 4.91 14.03 18.02
CA SER A 283 5.33 14.51 16.70
C SER A 283 6.70 13.94 16.28
N PHE A 284 6.76 13.29 15.12
CA PHE A 284 7.99 12.73 14.55
C PHE A 284 9.07 13.79 14.35
N SER A 285 8.69 14.97 13.84
CA SER A 285 9.63 16.09 13.63
C SER A 285 10.14 16.65 14.93
N ASN A 286 9.26 16.86 15.93
CA ASN A 286 9.67 17.42 17.23
C ASN A 286 10.59 16.45 17.97
N LEU A 287 10.29 15.16 17.86
CA LEU A 287 11.11 14.10 18.44
C LEU A 287 12.52 14.13 17.83
N LEU A 288 12.65 14.24 16.51
CA LEU A 288 13.95 14.34 15.83
C LEU A 288 14.68 15.67 16.06
N SER A 289 13.95 16.79 16.13
CA SER A 289 14.55 18.10 16.25
C SER A 289 15.02 18.38 17.68
N ASN A 290 14.25 17.99 18.69
CA ASN A 290 14.45 18.45 20.07
C ASN A 290 14.41 17.33 21.10
N GLU A 291 13.39 16.46 21.12
CA GLU A 291 13.11 15.61 22.29
C GLU A 291 14.09 14.43 22.48
N LEU A 292 14.76 13.98 21.42
CA LEU A 292 15.77 12.91 21.53
C LEU A 292 17.12 13.38 22.07
N HIS A 293 17.35 14.69 22.13
CA HIS A 293 18.63 15.29 22.39
C HIS A 293 18.69 15.81 23.83
N LYS A 294 19.89 15.83 24.41
CA LYS A 294 20.10 16.46 25.71
C LYS A 294 20.11 17.98 25.55
N ASP A 295 19.78 18.70 26.62
CA ASP A 295 19.92 20.16 26.65
C ASP A 295 21.33 20.59 26.27
N GLY A 296 21.43 21.61 25.41
CA GLY A 296 22.70 22.12 24.89
C GLY A 296 23.29 21.35 23.69
N THR A 297 22.64 20.31 23.18
CA THR A 297 23.10 19.61 21.96
C THR A 297 23.10 20.56 20.76
N SER A 298 24.22 20.63 20.03
CA SER A 298 24.39 21.55 18.92
C SER A 298 23.57 21.14 17.68
N LEU A 299 23.18 22.12 16.85
CA LEU A 299 22.48 21.87 15.58
C LEU A 299 23.27 20.92 14.66
N THR A 300 24.61 21.00 14.68
CA THR A 300 25.49 20.12 13.88
C THR A 300 25.39 18.67 14.32
N GLU A 301 25.38 18.41 15.63
CA GLU A 301 25.21 17.06 16.18
C GLU A 301 23.82 16.50 15.89
N LYS A 302 22.77 17.33 16.00
CA LYS A 302 21.40 16.94 15.63
C LYS A 302 21.31 16.52 14.15
N LYS A 303 21.89 17.30 13.22
CA LYS A 303 21.94 16.95 11.79
C LYS A 303 22.72 15.67 11.54
N LYS A 304 23.85 15.48 12.24
CA LYS A 304 24.66 14.26 12.14
C LYS A 304 23.86 13.03 12.58
N PHE A 305 23.11 13.13 13.67
CA PHE A 305 22.24 12.07 14.15
C PHE A 305 21.21 11.65 13.08
N VAL A 306 20.52 12.60 12.45
CA VAL A 306 19.53 12.28 11.38
C VAL A 306 20.20 11.57 10.19
N ASN A 307 21.39 12.02 9.77
CA ASN A 307 22.14 11.35 8.70
C ASN A 307 22.58 9.94 9.11
N GLU A 308 23.03 9.74 10.35
CA GLU A 308 23.42 8.41 10.84
C GLU A 308 22.23 7.44 10.86
N ILE A 309 21.05 7.90 11.27
CA ILE A 309 19.82 7.11 11.18
C ILE A 309 19.50 6.76 9.73
N TRP A 310 19.61 7.71 8.80
CA TRP A 310 19.39 7.46 7.37
C TRP A 310 20.35 6.41 6.79
N GLU A 311 21.66 6.62 6.95
CA GLU A 311 22.70 5.80 6.33
C GLU A 311 22.87 4.44 7.01
N LYS A 312 22.83 4.40 8.34
CA LYS A 312 23.13 3.18 9.11
C LYS A 312 21.88 2.52 9.68
N GLY A 313 20.87 3.31 10.06
CA GLY A 313 19.65 2.78 10.64
C GLY A 313 18.72 2.21 9.59
N PHE A 314 18.43 2.98 8.54
CA PHE A 314 17.62 2.53 7.41
C PHE A 314 18.43 1.87 6.29
N GLU A 315 19.76 1.93 6.36
CA GLU A 315 20.70 1.35 5.37
C GLU A 315 20.49 1.95 3.97
N MET A 316 20.24 3.26 3.91
CA MET A 316 20.04 3.97 2.66
C MET A 316 21.36 4.29 1.97
N SER A 317 21.38 4.14 0.65
CA SER A 317 22.52 4.53 -0.18
C SER A 317 22.56 6.05 -0.36
N GLY A 318 23.71 6.65 -0.04
CA GLY A 318 23.94 8.09 -0.20
C GLY A 318 23.41 8.92 0.98
N SER A 319 23.81 10.19 1.02
CA SER A 319 23.46 11.09 2.11
C SER A 319 22.04 11.63 1.97
N LEU A 320 21.39 11.85 3.13
CA LEU A 320 20.08 12.49 3.17
C LEU A 320 20.18 13.94 2.67
N LYS A 321 19.37 14.28 1.67
CA LYS A 321 19.30 15.62 1.09
C LYS A 321 18.89 16.67 2.15
N GLY A 322 19.20 17.94 1.88
CA GLY A 322 18.87 19.07 2.76
C GLY A 322 20.07 19.60 3.55
N THR A 323 20.09 20.92 3.74
CA THR A 323 21.15 21.70 4.40
C THR A 323 20.80 22.04 5.85
N THR A 324 19.53 22.35 6.12
CA THR A 324 19.02 22.61 7.48
C THR A 324 18.55 21.32 8.16
N LEU A 325 18.28 21.38 9.48
CA LEU A 325 17.79 20.20 10.20
C LEU A 325 16.36 19.89 9.77
N GLU A 326 15.57 20.94 9.58
CA GLU A 326 14.18 20.94 9.15
C GLU A 326 14.05 20.35 7.74
N GLU A 327 14.92 20.76 6.79
CA GLU A 327 14.96 20.19 5.45
C GLU A 327 15.30 18.69 5.48
N LYS A 328 16.24 18.28 6.33
CA LYS A 328 16.60 16.86 6.47
C LYS A 328 15.44 16.03 7.03
N ILE A 329 14.81 16.50 8.10
CA ILE A 329 13.62 15.86 8.68
C ILE A 329 12.49 15.79 7.64
N GLY A 330 12.24 16.87 6.90
CA GLY A 330 11.26 16.91 5.82
C GLY A 330 11.53 15.89 4.72
N ASN A 331 12.79 15.74 4.29
CA ASN A 331 13.18 14.73 3.30
C ASN A 331 13.02 13.29 3.83
N LEU A 332 13.26 13.06 5.12
CA LEU A 332 13.03 11.76 5.75
C LEU A 332 11.55 11.41 5.81
N ILE A 333 10.68 12.38 6.13
CA ILE A 333 9.23 12.21 6.10
C ILE A 333 8.75 11.93 4.67
N ALA A 334 9.23 12.71 3.69
CA ALA A 334 8.90 12.51 2.29
C ALA A 334 9.28 11.11 1.79
N TYR A 335 10.44 10.58 2.24
CA TYR A 335 10.82 9.21 1.93
C TYR A 335 9.81 8.17 2.43
N PHE A 336 9.29 8.32 3.65
CA PHE A 336 8.26 7.42 4.16
C PHE A 336 6.94 7.57 3.43
N ASP A 337 6.54 8.80 3.09
CA ASP A 337 5.35 9.05 2.27
C ASP A 337 5.45 8.36 0.91
N GLU A 338 6.62 8.40 0.26
CA GLU A 338 6.84 7.71 -1.02
C GLU A 338 6.82 6.19 -0.88
N ILE A 339 7.46 5.63 0.15
CA ILE A 339 7.41 4.17 0.43
C ILE A 339 5.99 3.68 0.67
N GLU A 340 5.17 4.51 1.31
CA GLU A 340 3.79 4.17 1.59
C GLU A 340 2.92 4.15 0.33
N LYS A 341 3.18 5.09 -0.59
CA LYS A 341 2.50 5.16 -1.89
C LYS A 341 2.95 4.04 -2.81
N ASP A 342 4.22 3.64 -2.71
CA ASP A 342 4.81 2.60 -3.54
C ASP A 342 4.04 1.29 -3.37
N GLU A 343 3.64 0.66 -4.46
CA GLU A 343 2.93 -0.62 -4.45
C GLU A 343 3.91 -1.78 -4.41
N LYS A 344 5.19 -1.49 -4.61
CA LYS A 344 6.24 -2.49 -4.67
C LYS A 344 6.52 -3.05 -3.30
N VAL A 345 6.61 -4.37 -3.29
CA VAL A 345 6.80 -5.19 -2.09
C VAL A 345 8.27 -5.59 -1.93
N GLY A 346 9.05 -5.54 -3.02
CA GLY A 346 10.47 -5.92 -3.05
C GLY A 346 10.73 -7.43 -3.17
N ILE A 347 9.68 -8.23 -3.00
CA ILE A 347 9.60 -9.68 -3.26
C ILE A 347 8.25 -9.96 -3.96
N SER A 348 8.10 -11.14 -4.57
CA SER A 348 6.84 -11.55 -5.18
C SER A 348 5.74 -11.77 -4.14
N ILE A 349 4.46 -11.71 -4.56
CA ILE A 349 3.30 -12.02 -3.71
C ILE A 349 3.38 -13.46 -3.19
N ASP A 350 3.80 -14.39 -4.06
CA ASP A 350 4.05 -15.78 -3.71
C ASP A 350 5.21 -15.90 -2.70
N GLY A 351 6.31 -15.16 -2.91
CA GLY A 351 7.45 -15.11 -1.98
C GLY A 351 7.06 -14.55 -0.61
N TYR A 352 6.18 -13.54 -0.57
CA TYR A 352 5.60 -13.05 0.68
C TYR A 352 4.70 -14.10 1.34
N GLY A 353 3.87 -14.80 0.56
CA GLY A 353 3.05 -15.91 1.06
C GLY A 353 3.88 -17.02 1.69
N GLN A 354 4.97 -17.42 1.03
CA GLN A 354 5.90 -18.42 1.55
C GLN A 354 6.60 -17.94 2.82
N LEU A 355 7.08 -16.69 2.85
CA LEU A 355 7.66 -16.08 4.06
C LEU A 355 6.69 -16.12 5.24
N LEU A 356 5.43 -15.74 5.03
CA LEU A 356 4.40 -15.76 6.07
C LEU A 356 4.14 -17.17 6.60
N SER A 357 4.11 -18.17 5.71
CA SER A 357 3.94 -19.58 6.07
C SER A 357 5.10 -20.07 6.96
N ASP A 358 6.33 -19.83 6.53
CA ASP A 358 7.55 -20.25 7.24
C ASP A 358 7.69 -19.54 8.58
N LEU A 359 7.38 -18.24 8.63
CA LEU A 359 7.34 -17.46 9.86
C LEU A 359 6.29 -18.00 10.83
N ASN A 360 5.09 -18.37 10.35
CA ASN A 360 4.04 -18.92 11.20
C ASN A 360 4.39 -20.32 11.73
N GLU A 361 5.04 -21.14 10.92
CA GLU A 361 5.54 -22.45 11.34
C GLU A 361 6.61 -22.31 12.44
N THR A 362 7.51 -21.34 12.28
CA THR A 362 8.60 -21.09 13.23
C THR A 362 8.13 -20.39 14.50
N PHE A 363 7.14 -19.50 14.36
CA PHE A 363 6.57 -18.72 15.44
C PHE A 363 5.04 -18.92 15.49
N PRO A 364 4.53 -20.00 16.13
CA PRO A 364 3.10 -20.33 16.13
C PRO A 364 2.18 -19.25 16.72
N LYS A 365 2.73 -18.30 17.49
CA LYS A 365 1.98 -17.16 18.06
C LYS A 365 1.96 -15.93 17.14
N LEU A 366 2.70 -15.94 16.04
CA LEU A 366 2.87 -14.78 15.16
C LEU A 366 1.54 -14.25 14.66
N ASN A 367 0.64 -15.11 14.19
CA ASN A 367 -0.68 -14.68 13.74
C ASN A 367 -1.44 -13.87 14.83
N LYS A 368 -1.37 -14.31 16.10
CA LYS A 368 -1.96 -13.57 17.21
C LYS A 368 -1.25 -12.24 17.46
N THR A 369 0.08 -12.22 17.37
CA THR A 369 0.89 -10.99 17.53
C THR A 369 0.53 -9.96 16.46
N ILE A 370 0.51 -10.35 15.19
CA ILE A 370 0.16 -9.47 14.06
C ILE A 370 -1.27 -8.94 14.20
N ARG A 371 -2.23 -9.81 14.55
CA ARG A 371 -3.62 -9.38 14.82
C ARG A 371 -3.72 -8.36 15.93
N SER A 372 -2.99 -8.58 17.03
CA SER A 372 -3.00 -7.66 18.16
C SER A 372 -2.30 -6.34 17.85
N GLU A 373 -1.28 -6.36 17.00
CA GLU A 373 -0.49 -5.16 16.68
C GLU A 373 -1.25 -4.21 15.75
N PHE A 374 -1.93 -4.76 14.74
CA PHE A 374 -2.69 -4.01 13.74
C PHE A 374 -4.21 -4.04 13.97
N GLU A 375 -4.65 -4.48 15.16
CA GLU A 375 -6.05 -4.60 15.56
C GLU A 375 -6.95 -5.30 14.51
N MET A 376 -6.43 -6.36 13.86
CA MET A 376 -7.12 -7.04 12.77
C MET A 376 -8.25 -7.95 13.24
N GLN A 377 -9.38 -7.85 12.54
CA GLN A 377 -10.65 -8.53 12.86
C GLN A 377 -10.69 -10.03 12.53
N ASP A 378 -9.98 -10.48 11.49
CA ASP A 378 -10.06 -11.87 11.03
C ASP A 378 -9.21 -12.82 11.87
N GLU A 379 -9.62 -14.09 11.98
CA GLU A 379 -8.94 -15.05 12.86
C GLU A 379 -7.52 -15.40 12.40
N PHE A 380 -7.33 -15.54 11.09
CA PHE A 380 -6.06 -15.84 10.47
C PHE A 380 -5.74 -14.80 9.38
N VAL A 381 -4.69 -14.02 9.62
CA VAL A 381 -4.36 -12.81 8.83
C VAL A 381 -3.06 -12.94 8.05
N LEU A 382 -2.30 -14.02 8.25
CA LEU A 382 -1.01 -14.24 7.58
C LEU A 382 -1.22 -14.72 6.13
N LYS A 383 -1.81 -13.85 5.31
CA LYS A 383 -2.02 -14.03 3.88
C LYS A 383 -1.51 -12.77 3.17
N SER A 384 -0.68 -12.94 2.15
CA SER A 384 0.01 -11.83 1.48
C SER A 384 -0.96 -10.78 0.93
N GLU A 385 -1.90 -11.20 0.09
CA GLU A 385 -2.92 -10.30 -0.50
C GLU A 385 -3.75 -9.57 0.56
N TYR A 386 -4.16 -10.28 1.62
CA TYR A 386 -4.92 -9.69 2.72
C TYR A 386 -4.12 -8.59 3.42
N LEU A 387 -2.85 -8.83 3.75
CA LEU A 387 -2.00 -7.84 4.41
C LEU A 387 -1.68 -6.65 3.50
N LEU A 388 -1.48 -6.89 2.20
CA LEU A 388 -1.27 -5.84 1.21
C LEU A 388 -2.49 -4.94 1.05
N ASP A 389 -3.71 -5.44 1.26
CA ASP A 389 -4.92 -4.60 1.31
C ASP A 389 -4.92 -3.60 2.48
N PHE A 390 -4.17 -3.85 3.54
CA PHE A 390 -3.91 -2.89 4.62
C PHE A 390 -2.59 -2.12 4.44
N ASN A 391 -1.97 -2.24 3.26
CA ASN A 391 -0.64 -1.71 2.97
C ASN A 391 0.44 -2.22 3.95
N ILE A 392 0.32 -3.47 4.41
CA ILE A 392 1.28 -4.11 5.33
C ILE A 392 2.20 -5.01 4.51
N LYS A 393 3.43 -4.55 4.33
CA LYS A 393 4.46 -5.19 3.51
C LYS A 393 5.28 -6.19 4.34
N PRO A 394 6.05 -7.09 3.71
CA PRO A 394 6.86 -8.09 4.40
C PRO A 394 7.77 -7.50 5.48
N ARG A 395 8.40 -6.35 5.19
CA ARG A 395 9.26 -5.67 6.16
C ARG A 395 8.49 -5.25 7.41
N ASP A 396 7.24 -4.81 7.27
CA ASP A 396 6.41 -4.35 8.38
C ASP A 396 6.06 -5.52 9.32
N ILE A 397 5.92 -6.75 8.78
CA ILE A 397 5.78 -7.98 9.56
C ILE A 397 7.08 -8.33 10.29
N LEU A 398 8.21 -8.27 9.60
CA LEU A 398 9.52 -8.57 10.19
C LEU A 398 9.90 -7.58 11.29
N ASP A 399 9.52 -6.30 11.16
CA ASP A 399 9.76 -5.26 12.15
C ASP A 399 9.00 -5.49 13.47
N ILE A 400 7.99 -6.36 13.50
CA ILE A 400 7.26 -6.74 14.72
C ILE A 400 8.00 -7.82 15.51
N ILE A 401 8.77 -8.66 14.83
CA ILE A 401 9.47 -9.80 15.42
C ILE A 401 10.73 -9.32 16.14
N GLU A 402 11.05 -9.91 17.29
CA GLU A 402 12.26 -9.57 18.02
C GLU A 402 13.52 -9.93 17.23
N LYS A 403 14.57 -9.11 17.36
CA LYS A 403 15.83 -9.32 16.63
C LYS A 403 16.44 -10.70 16.87
N LYS A 404 16.29 -11.25 18.08
CA LYS A 404 16.79 -12.58 18.42
C LYS A 404 16.05 -13.65 17.61
N ASP A 405 14.74 -13.58 17.58
CA ASP A 405 13.88 -14.52 16.84
C ASP A 405 14.16 -14.44 15.33
N LEU A 406 14.37 -13.24 14.77
CA LEU A 406 14.77 -13.09 13.37
C LEU A 406 16.10 -13.79 13.05
N LEU A 407 17.09 -13.76 13.96
CA LEU A 407 18.35 -14.48 13.78
C LEU A 407 18.18 -15.99 13.87
N ASP A 408 17.34 -16.46 14.79
CA ASP A 408 16.99 -17.89 14.90
C ASP A 408 16.26 -18.38 13.64
N PHE A 409 15.37 -17.55 13.08
CA PHE A 409 14.72 -17.80 11.79
C PHE A 409 15.74 -17.89 10.65
N CYS A 410 16.67 -16.92 10.53
CA CYS A 410 17.73 -16.97 9.53
C CYS A 410 18.54 -18.28 9.63
N LYS A 411 18.82 -18.75 10.85
CA LYS A 411 19.56 -19.99 11.06
C LYS A 411 18.75 -21.24 10.65
N LYS A 412 17.44 -21.26 10.89
CA LYS A 412 16.57 -22.40 10.55
C LYS A 412 16.46 -22.60 9.03
N TYR A 413 16.38 -21.52 8.27
CA TYR A 413 16.20 -21.54 6.81
C TYR A 413 17.49 -21.28 6.02
N ASP A 414 18.66 -21.48 6.65
CA ASP A 414 19.99 -21.31 6.05
C ASP A 414 20.22 -19.96 5.34
N LEU A 415 19.61 -18.90 5.89
CA LEU A 415 19.77 -17.53 5.41
C LEU A 415 21.00 -16.86 6.00
N LYS A 416 21.45 -15.79 5.35
CA LYS A 416 22.57 -14.98 5.82
C LYS A 416 22.29 -14.40 7.22
N GLN A 417 23.18 -14.65 8.16
CA GLN A 417 23.06 -14.18 9.56
C GLN A 417 23.84 -12.90 9.84
N ARG A 418 24.86 -12.59 9.02
CA ARG A 418 25.68 -11.37 9.17
C ARG A 418 24.99 -10.17 8.52
N GLY A 419 25.01 -9.03 9.20
CA GLY A 419 24.39 -7.78 8.73
C GLY A 419 22.94 -7.66 9.21
N ASN A 420 22.09 -7.06 8.38
CA ASN A 420 20.69 -6.82 8.69
C ASN A 420 19.84 -8.08 8.47
N ALA A 421 19.34 -8.68 9.55
CA ALA A 421 18.53 -9.88 9.47
C ALA A 421 17.25 -9.67 8.64
N VAL A 422 16.60 -8.51 8.75
CA VAL A 422 15.38 -8.20 7.99
C VAL A 422 15.68 -8.20 6.49
N LEU A 423 16.73 -7.50 6.05
CA LEU A 423 17.09 -7.46 4.63
C LEU A 423 17.56 -8.82 4.12
N ASN A 424 18.31 -9.58 4.92
CA ASN A 424 18.75 -10.92 4.56
C ASN A 424 17.56 -11.89 4.38
N ILE A 425 16.51 -11.75 5.20
CA ILE A 425 15.27 -12.52 5.04
C ILE A 425 14.56 -12.11 3.76
N LEU A 426 14.35 -10.81 3.53
CA LEU A 426 13.69 -10.36 2.30
C LEU A 426 14.44 -10.82 1.03
N ASP A 427 15.76 -10.77 1.03
CA ASP A 427 16.59 -11.26 -0.08
C ASP A 427 16.47 -12.77 -0.27
N GLY A 428 16.45 -13.55 0.83
CA GLY A 428 16.29 -15.00 0.79
C GLY A 428 14.93 -15.48 0.26
N TYR A 429 13.89 -14.65 0.41
CA TYR A 429 12.53 -14.92 -0.09
C TYR A 429 12.22 -14.22 -1.40
N LYS A 430 13.21 -13.59 -2.02
CA LYS A 430 13.08 -13.01 -3.35
C LYS A 430 13.08 -14.14 -4.38
N ASP A 431 11.90 -14.69 -4.64
CA ASP A 431 11.70 -15.63 -5.74
C ASP A 431 11.84 -14.86 -7.06
N SER A 432 13.05 -14.94 -7.64
CA SER A 432 13.38 -14.22 -8.86
C SER A 432 12.44 -14.61 -10.00
N ASP A 433 12.08 -15.89 -10.12
CA ASP A 433 11.27 -16.37 -11.24
C ASP A 433 9.84 -15.85 -11.15
N ASN A 434 9.21 -15.92 -9.97
CA ASN A 434 7.91 -15.31 -9.75
C ASN A 434 7.96 -13.78 -9.88
N LEU A 435 9.03 -13.12 -9.42
CA LEU A 435 9.20 -11.68 -9.57
C LEU A 435 9.29 -11.27 -11.05
N PHE A 436 9.96 -12.08 -11.89
CA PHE A 436 9.99 -11.85 -13.34
C PHE A 436 8.63 -12.12 -13.99
N ILE A 437 7.86 -13.11 -13.52
CA ILE A 437 6.49 -13.39 -14.01
C ILE A 437 5.52 -12.27 -13.65
N GLU A 438 5.56 -11.74 -12.43
CA GLU A 438 4.76 -10.57 -12.02
C GLU A 438 5.10 -9.32 -12.84
N ASN A 439 6.34 -9.24 -13.33
CA ASN A 439 6.83 -8.16 -14.19
C ASN A 439 6.81 -8.49 -15.68
N TYR A 440 6.11 -9.56 -16.08
CA TYR A 440 6.20 -10.10 -17.43
C TYR A 440 5.83 -9.08 -18.51
N GLU A 441 4.83 -8.25 -18.25
CA GLU A 441 4.42 -7.16 -19.14
C GLU A 441 5.51 -6.07 -19.26
N ASN A 442 6.11 -5.64 -18.14
CA ASN A 442 7.20 -4.66 -18.14
C ASN A 442 8.43 -5.18 -18.90
N ILE A 443 8.73 -6.49 -18.80
CA ILE A 443 9.79 -7.13 -19.59
C ILE A 443 9.44 -7.09 -21.08
N GLY A 444 8.20 -7.42 -21.43
CA GLY A 444 7.68 -7.39 -22.80
C GLY A 444 7.78 -5.99 -23.43
N PHE A 445 7.38 -4.96 -22.68
CA PHE A 445 7.48 -3.55 -23.07
C PHE A 445 8.90 -2.97 -23.01
N ARG A 446 9.87 -3.76 -22.55
CA ARG A 446 11.26 -3.34 -22.36
C ARG A 446 11.39 -2.12 -21.43
N ASP A 447 10.52 -2.00 -20.43
CA ASP A 447 10.51 -0.89 -19.48
C ASP A 447 11.57 -1.10 -18.39
N LEU A 448 12.80 -0.69 -18.71
CA LEU A 448 13.93 -0.78 -17.77
C LEU A 448 13.73 0.05 -16.50
N ASN A 449 12.92 1.10 -16.53
CA ASN A 449 12.70 1.93 -15.34
C ASN A 449 11.77 1.19 -14.38
N ALA A 450 10.62 0.71 -14.87
CA ALA A 450 9.70 -0.10 -14.07
C ALA A 450 10.39 -1.36 -13.52
N LEU A 451 11.23 -2.03 -14.31
CA LEU A 451 11.97 -3.21 -13.85
C LEU A 451 12.96 -2.88 -12.72
N LYS A 452 13.79 -1.85 -12.87
CA LYS A 452 14.72 -1.42 -11.81
C LYS A 452 14.00 -1.05 -10.54
N GLU A 453 12.89 -0.33 -10.70
CA GLU A 453 12.02 0.05 -9.61
C GLU A 453 11.45 -1.18 -8.88
N ASN A 454 11.05 -2.23 -9.61
CA ASN A 454 10.60 -3.51 -9.07
C ASN A 454 11.74 -4.42 -8.57
N GLY A 455 12.95 -3.87 -8.40
CA GLY A 455 14.11 -4.59 -7.89
C GLY A 455 14.72 -5.57 -8.88
N ILE A 456 14.41 -5.44 -10.17
CA ILE A 456 14.95 -6.24 -11.26
C ILE A 456 16.05 -5.46 -11.99
N SER A 457 17.28 -5.98 -11.93
CA SER A 457 18.42 -5.42 -12.66
C SER A 457 18.73 -6.27 -13.89
N LEU A 458 18.31 -5.83 -15.07
CA LEU A 458 18.60 -6.46 -16.37
C LEU A 458 19.22 -5.44 -17.34
N LYS A 459 20.06 -5.92 -18.27
CA LYS A 459 20.52 -5.10 -19.40
C LYS A 459 19.49 -5.11 -20.52
N GLU A 460 19.42 -4.03 -21.30
CA GLU A 460 18.48 -3.94 -22.43
C GLU A 460 18.63 -5.08 -23.44
N ALA A 461 19.88 -5.51 -23.69
CA ALA A 461 20.18 -6.60 -24.62
C ALA A 461 19.66 -7.97 -24.14
N GLU A 462 19.41 -8.13 -22.84
CA GLU A 462 18.99 -9.39 -22.21
C GLU A 462 17.46 -9.52 -22.16
N LEU A 463 16.70 -8.45 -22.41
CA LEU A 463 15.23 -8.43 -22.25
C LEU A 463 14.49 -9.38 -23.18
N GLY A 464 14.95 -9.53 -24.43
CA GLY A 464 14.32 -10.46 -25.39
C GLY A 464 14.40 -11.90 -24.89
N LEU A 465 15.62 -12.35 -24.58
CA LEU A 465 15.86 -13.68 -24.01
C LEU A 465 15.13 -13.87 -22.68
N LYS A 466 15.11 -12.84 -21.83
CA LYS A 466 14.40 -12.93 -20.55
C LYS A 466 12.89 -13.04 -20.75
N PHE A 467 12.32 -12.37 -21.74
CA PHE A 467 10.90 -12.52 -22.09
C PHE A 467 10.59 -13.94 -22.55
N GLU A 468 11.46 -14.56 -23.35
CA GLU A 468 11.36 -15.98 -23.73
C GLU A 468 11.40 -16.91 -22.49
N ASP A 469 12.37 -16.70 -21.58
CA ASP A 469 12.52 -17.47 -20.35
C ASP A 469 11.30 -17.35 -19.43
N VAL A 470 10.72 -16.16 -19.30
CA VAL A 470 9.51 -15.94 -18.49
C VAL A 470 8.30 -16.57 -19.16
N THR A 471 8.17 -16.45 -20.48
CA THR A 471 7.10 -17.11 -21.26
C THR A 471 7.15 -18.63 -21.05
N LYS A 472 8.36 -19.21 -21.10
CA LYS A 472 8.60 -20.62 -20.79
C LYS A 472 8.09 -20.98 -19.39
N ALA A 473 8.54 -20.25 -18.37
CA ALA A 473 8.17 -20.51 -16.98
C ALA A 473 6.64 -20.44 -16.78
N VAL A 474 5.96 -19.53 -17.48
CA VAL A 474 4.49 -19.45 -17.45
C VAL A 474 3.83 -20.70 -18.04
N PHE A 475 4.29 -21.18 -19.20
CA PHE A 475 3.75 -22.42 -19.79
C PHE A 475 4.05 -23.67 -18.95
N GLU A 476 5.24 -23.76 -18.33
CA GLU A 476 5.55 -24.83 -17.38
C GLU A 476 4.62 -24.80 -16.17
N LYS A 477 4.33 -23.60 -15.61
CA LYS A 477 3.38 -23.44 -14.51
C LYS A 477 1.91 -23.71 -14.91
N LEU A 478 1.58 -23.58 -16.20
CA LEU A 478 0.30 -24.05 -16.77
C LEU A 478 0.27 -25.59 -16.96
N GLY A 479 1.35 -26.30 -16.65
CA GLY A 479 1.45 -27.75 -16.72
C GLY A 479 1.83 -28.29 -18.10
N PHE A 480 2.32 -27.45 -19.02
CA PHE A 480 2.81 -27.90 -20.32
C PHE A 480 4.22 -28.47 -20.24
N ASN A 481 4.53 -29.43 -21.13
CA ASN A 481 5.90 -29.89 -21.35
C ASN A 481 6.60 -28.95 -22.35
N VAL A 482 7.40 -28.01 -21.84
CA VAL A 482 8.25 -27.16 -22.67
C VAL A 482 9.55 -27.91 -23.01
N ASP A 483 9.62 -28.47 -24.21
CA ASP A 483 10.63 -29.44 -24.61
C ASP A 483 11.88 -28.76 -25.21
N GLU A 484 12.81 -28.38 -24.33
CA GLU A 484 14.09 -27.77 -24.72
C GLU A 484 14.99 -28.70 -25.55
N ASP A 485 14.94 -30.00 -25.30
CA ASP A 485 15.78 -30.96 -26.00
C ASP A 485 15.29 -31.14 -27.43
N LEU A 486 13.98 -31.22 -27.64
CA LEU A 486 13.37 -31.23 -28.96
C LEU A 486 13.61 -29.90 -29.69
N LYS A 487 13.43 -28.76 -29.00
CA LYS A 487 13.74 -27.44 -29.54
C LYS A 487 15.17 -27.37 -30.08
N LYS A 488 16.16 -27.83 -29.30
CA LYS A 488 17.57 -27.86 -29.72
C LYS A 488 17.81 -28.77 -30.92
N LYS A 489 17.10 -29.90 -31.03
CA LYS A 489 17.19 -30.82 -32.18
C LYS A 489 16.59 -30.22 -33.46
N LEU A 490 15.46 -29.51 -33.33
CA LEU A 490 14.81 -28.85 -34.46
C LEU A 490 15.58 -27.62 -34.92
N ASN A 491 16.11 -26.83 -33.99
CA ASN A 491 16.74 -25.55 -34.29
C ASN A 491 17.98 -25.68 -35.20
N THR A 492 18.09 -24.77 -36.15
CA THR A 492 19.23 -24.65 -37.07
C THR A 492 19.94 -23.32 -36.87
N LYS A 493 21.05 -23.09 -37.59
CA LYS A 493 21.72 -21.77 -37.58
C LYS A 493 20.80 -20.63 -38.04
N LYS A 494 19.85 -20.93 -38.94
CA LYS A 494 18.95 -19.94 -39.56
C LYS A 494 17.62 -19.83 -38.84
N ASN A 495 17.04 -20.95 -38.44
CA ASN A 495 15.70 -21.03 -37.85
C ASN A 495 15.84 -21.45 -36.39
N LYS A 496 15.53 -20.52 -35.48
CA LYS A 496 15.60 -20.74 -34.03
C LYS A 496 14.22 -20.48 -33.44
N ILE A 497 13.54 -21.56 -33.12
CA ILE A 497 12.27 -21.54 -32.39
C ILE A 497 12.56 -21.12 -30.95
N ASP A 498 11.74 -20.20 -30.43
CA ASP A 498 11.86 -19.72 -29.05
C ASP A 498 11.41 -20.79 -28.06
N LEU A 499 10.20 -21.34 -28.23
CA LEU A 499 9.67 -22.44 -27.39
C LEU A 499 8.91 -23.50 -28.21
N VAL A 500 9.00 -24.75 -27.74
CA VAL A 500 8.25 -25.90 -28.27
C VAL A 500 7.49 -26.53 -27.12
N LEU A 501 6.15 -26.57 -27.21
CA LEU A 501 5.33 -27.37 -26.29
C LEU A 501 5.08 -28.73 -26.93
N ASN A 502 5.49 -29.79 -26.24
CA ASN A 502 5.28 -31.16 -26.69
C ASN A 502 3.98 -31.71 -26.07
N LEU A 503 3.00 -32.00 -26.92
CA LEU A 503 1.68 -32.49 -26.51
C LEU A 503 1.61 -34.03 -26.42
N GLY A 504 2.66 -34.74 -26.83
CA GLY A 504 2.61 -36.19 -27.08
C GLY A 504 2.10 -36.52 -28.49
N ASP A 505 2.22 -37.79 -28.88
CA ASP A 505 1.77 -38.31 -30.19
C ASP A 505 2.23 -37.46 -31.39
N ASP A 506 3.50 -37.03 -31.37
CA ASP A 506 4.15 -36.15 -32.35
C ASP A 506 3.51 -34.75 -32.51
N GLY A 507 2.54 -34.39 -31.65
CA GLY A 507 1.85 -33.10 -31.66
C GLY A 507 2.65 -32.00 -30.96
N LEU A 508 2.86 -30.87 -31.65
CA LEU A 508 3.60 -29.71 -31.13
C LEU A 508 2.79 -28.42 -31.18
N ILE A 509 3.05 -27.53 -30.21
CA ILE A 509 2.74 -26.10 -30.32
C ILE A 509 4.07 -25.35 -30.44
N ILE A 510 4.21 -24.56 -31.49
CA ILE A 510 5.38 -23.70 -31.71
C ILE A 510 5.04 -22.30 -31.22
N ILE A 511 5.92 -21.72 -30.42
CA ILE A 511 5.73 -20.38 -29.85
C ILE A 511 6.89 -19.49 -30.25
N GLU A 512 6.55 -18.29 -30.71
CA GLU A 512 7.48 -17.19 -30.92
C GLU A 512 7.16 -16.06 -29.94
N CYS A 513 8.19 -15.43 -29.40
CA CYS A 513 8.09 -14.37 -28.41
C CYS A 513 8.63 -13.05 -29.00
N LYS A 514 7.89 -11.95 -28.85
CA LYS A 514 8.33 -10.63 -29.31
C LYS A 514 8.15 -9.59 -28.22
N THR A 515 9.24 -8.86 -27.93
CA THR A 515 9.22 -7.65 -27.12
C THR A 515 9.09 -6.42 -28.01
N VAL A 516 8.45 -5.35 -27.53
CA VAL A 516 8.37 -4.07 -28.24
C VAL A 516 8.51 -2.93 -27.23
N LYS A 517 9.15 -1.82 -27.60
CA LYS A 517 9.37 -0.69 -26.67
C LYS A 517 8.17 0.26 -26.59
N GLU A 518 7.38 0.30 -27.65
CA GLU A 518 6.17 1.11 -27.80
C GLU A 518 4.96 0.17 -27.96
N SER A 519 3.75 0.65 -27.69
CA SER A 519 2.52 -0.16 -27.83
C SER A 519 2.29 -0.62 -29.27
N GLY A 520 1.61 -1.76 -29.44
CA GLY A 520 1.18 -2.27 -30.74
C GLY A 520 2.29 -2.88 -31.60
N TYR A 521 2.64 -4.16 -31.34
CA TYR A 521 3.49 -4.91 -32.26
C TYR A 521 2.86 -4.99 -33.66
N ASN A 522 3.59 -4.58 -34.70
CA ASN A 522 3.04 -4.38 -36.05
C ASN A 522 3.83 -5.05 -37.19
N LYS A 523 4.81 -5.91 -36.90
CA LYS A 523 5.72 -6.48 -37.92
C LYS A 523 5.23 -7.80 -38.52
N PHE A 524 3.99 -7.83 -39.02
CA PHE A 524 3.28 -9.04 -39.47
C PHE A 524 4.10 -9.88 -40.46
N SER A 525 4.41 -9.34 -41.63
CA SER A 525 5.13 -10.03 -42.72
C SER A 525 6.43 -10.73 -42.30
N SER A 526 7.16 -10.17 -41.33
CA SER A 526 8.42 -10.74 -40.87
C SER A 526 8.22 -11.95 -39.96
N VAL A 527 7.24 -11.88 -39.04
CA VAL A 527 6.95 -12.95 -38.09
C VAL A 527 6.24 -14.11 -38.77
N THR A 528 5.24 -13.82 -39.60
CA THR A 528 4.53 -14.81 -40.41
C THR A 528 5.50 -15.68 -41.21
N ARG A 529 6.53 -15.08 -41.82
CA ARG A 529 7.59 -15.81 -42.53
C ARG A 529 8.46 -16.67 -41.60
N GLN A 530 8.80 -16.15 -40.41
CA GLN A 530 9.54 -16.91 -39.39
C GLN A 530 8.72 -18.11 -38.93
N MET A 531 7.47 -17.89 -38.52
CA MET A 531 6.55 -18.95 -38.09
C MET A 531 6.37 -20.03 -39.16
N LYS A 532 6.17 -19.64 -40.43
CA LYS A 532 6.08 -20.59 -41.54
C LYS A 532 7.31 -21.49 -41.62
N SER A 533 8.51 -20.90 -41.55
CA SER A 533 9.76 -21.65 -41.56
C SER A 533 9.95 -22.58 -40.36
N TYR A 534 9.38 -22.25 -39.21
CA TYR A 534 9.43 -23.10 -38.02
C TYR A 534 8.45 -24.27 -38.11
N ILE A 535 7.25 -24.00 -38.62
CA ILE A 535 6.25 -25.02 -38.92
C ILE A 535 6.80 -26.01 -39.95
N ASP A 536 7.34 -25.52 -41.06
CA ASP A 536 7.94 -26.36 -42.12
C ASP A 536 9.12 -27.20 -41.59
N LEU A 537 9.88 -26.66 -40.64
CA LEU A 537 11.00 -27.34 -40.01
C LEU A 537 10.52 -28.49 -39.11
N ALA A 538 9.48 -28.25 -38.30
CA ALA A 538 8.91 -29.28 -37.43
C ALA A 538 8.20 -30.38 -38.24
N THR A 539 7.40 -30.01 -39.25
CA THR A 539 6.70 -30.96 -40.11
C THR A 539 7.67 -31.77 -40.97
N GLY A 540 8.72 -31.14 -41.50
CA GLY A 540 9.80 -31.82 -42.21
C GLY A 540 10.58 -32.82 -41.36
N ASN A 541 10.55 -32.68 -40.02
CA ASN A 541 11.14 -33.62 -39.06
C ASN A 541 10.11 -34.64 -38.50
N GLY A 542 8.93 -34.75 -39.11
CA GLY A 542 7.93 -35.78 -38.78
C GLY A 542 6.97 -35.41 -37.66
N HIS A 543 6.96 -34.15 -37.19
CA HIS A 543 6.04 -33.68 -36.16
C HIS A 543 4.79 -33.02 -36.74
N ASN A 544 3.67 -33.13 -36.04
CA ASN A 544 2.44 -32.44 -36.37
C ASN A 544 2.33 -31.13 -35.58
N VAL A 545 2.44 -29.99 -36.24
CA VAL A 545 2.26 -28.69 -35.58
C VAL A 545 0.77 -28.40 -35.45
N VAL A 546 0.24 -28.62 -34.26
CA VAL A 546 -1.19 -28.51 -33.96
C VAL A 546 -1.63 -27.04 -33.90
N LYS A 547 -0.76 -26.16 -33.41
CA LYS A 547 -1.02 -24.71 -33.31
C LYS A 547 0.30 -23.95 -33.31
N SER A 548 0.25 -22.70 -33.78
CA SER A 548 1.33 -21.75 -33.63
C SER A 548 0.87 -20.55 -32.80
N LEU A 549 1.71 -20.08 -31.87
CA LEU A 549 1.40 -18.97 -30.98
C LEU A 549 2.43 -17.86 -31.13
N LEU A 550 1.96 -16.62 -31.19
CA LEU A 550 2.79 -15.43 -31.04
C LEU A 550 2.47 -14.75 -29.72
N VAL A 551 3.49 -14.60 -28.88
CA VAL A 551 3.39 -13.95 -27.57
C VAL A 551 4.10 -12.61 -27.63
N ALA A 552 3.39 -11.53 -27.27
CA ALA A 552 3.95 -10.18 -27.22
C ALA A 552 3.30 -9.39 -26.07
N PRO A 553 3.85 -8.27 -25.58
CA PRO A 553 3.14 -7.45 -24.60
C PRO A 553 1.82 -6.89 -25.16
N ASP A 554 1.79 -6.53 -26.45
CA ASP A 554 0.65 -5.90 -27.11
C ASP A 554 0.74 -6.03 -28.64
N PHE A 555 -0.39 -5.92 -29.34
CA PHE A 555 -0.53 -6.01 -30.81
C PHE A 555 -1.32 -4.83 -31.36
N SER A 556 -0.94 -4.30 -32.53
CA SER A 556 -1.75 -3.27 -33.17
C SER A 556 -3.04 -3.85 -33.77
N ASP A 557 -4.10 -3.03 -33.89
CA ASP A 557 -5.35 -3.46 -34.53
C ASP A 557 -5.12 -3.94 -35.97
N GLU A 558 -4.24 -3.26 -36.71
CA GLU A 558 -3.82 -3.67 -38.05
C GLU A 558 -3.20 -5.07 -38.05
N PHE A 559 -2.31 -5.37 -37.09
CA PHE A 559 -1.69 -6.68 -36.98
C PHE A 559 -2.70 -7.78 -36.67
N VAL A 560 -3.67 -7.50 -35.78
CA VAL A 560 -4.73 -8.46 -35.45
C VAL A 560 -5.61 -8.74 -36.66
N ASN A 561 -5.98 -7.70 -37.42
CA ASN A 561 -6.76 -7.83 -38.64
C ASN A 561 -6.00 -8.62 -39.72
N ASP A 562 -4.72 -8.34 -39.94
CA ASP A 562 -3.88 -9.08 -40.89
C ASP A 562 -3.78 -10.56 -40.51
N CYS A 563 -3.68 -10.86 -39.21
CA CYS A 563 -3.65 -12.24 -38.71
C CYS A 563 -4.98 -12.97 -38.88
N ASP A 564 -6.12 -12.28 -38.81
CA ASP A 564 -7.46 -12.86 -39.01
C ASP A 564 -7.71 -13.23 -40.49
N LEU A 565 -7.03 -12.54 -41.41
CA LEU A 565 -7.10 -12.81 -42.85
C LEU A 565 -6.17 -13.96 -43.29
N ASP A 566 -5.18 -14.35 -42.48
CA ASP A 566 -4.20 -15.41 -42.80
C ASP A 566 -4.59 -16.76 -42.17
N PHE A 567 -5.25 -17.59 -42.98
CA PHE A 567 -5.68 -18.93 -42.56
C PHE A 567 -4.60 -20.01 -42.73
N GLU A 568 -3.43 -19.72 -43.33
CA GLU A 568 -2.43 -20.76 -43.65
C GLU A 568 -1.65 -21.25 -42.41
N LEU A 569 -1.36 -20.36 -41.46
CA LEU A 569 -0.43 -20.65 -40.36
C LEU A 569 -1.07 -21.19 -39.08
N ASN A 570 -2.40 -21.18 -39.01
CA ASN A 570 -3.17 -21.47 -37.80
C ASN A 570 -2.58 -20.72 -36.57
N LEU A 571 -2.22 -19.45 -36.77
CA LEU A 571 -1.57 -18.60 -35.79
C LEU A 571 -2.60 -18.01 -34.83
N SER A 572 -2.31 -18.07 -33.54
CA SER A 572 -3.04 -17.31 -32.52
C SER A 572 -2.09 -16.37 -31.79
N LEU A 573 -2.62 -15.20 -31.43
CA LEU A 573 -1.96 -14.13 -30.73
C LEU A 573 -2.38 -14.18 -29.26
N ILE A 574 -1.44 -13.97 -28.36
CA ILE A 574 -1.72 -13.84 -26.93
C ILE A 574 -0.85 -12.75 -26.35
N THR A 575 -1.46 -11.83 -25.60
CA THR A 575 -0.69 -10.80 -24.91
C THR A 575 -0.05 -11.36 -23.64
N ALA A 576 1.08 -10.79 -23.23
CA ALA A 576 1.75 -11.14 -21.97
C ALA A 576 0.78 -11.00 -20.77
N SER A 577 -0.01 -9.92 -20.76
CA SER A 577 -1.04 -9.67 -19.75
C SER A 577 -2.16 -10.72 -19.77
N SER A 578 -2.63 -11.13 -20.94
CA SER A 578 -3.65 -12.20 -21.07
C SER A 578 -3.13 -13.54 -20.55
N LEU A 579 -1.90 -13.91 -20.93
CA LEU A 579 -1.29 -15.16 -20.51
C LEU A 579 -1.06 -15.20 -18.98
N LEU A 580 -0.66 -14.07 -18.38
CA LEU A 580 -0.52 -13.94 -16.93
C LEU A 580 -1.85 -14.12 -16.20
N LYS A 581 -2.92 -13.45 -16.63
CA LYS A 581 -4.27 -13.61 -16.05
C LYS A 581 -4.78 -15.04 -16.16
N ILE A 582 -4.48 -15.72 -17.27
CA ILE A 582 -4.83 -17.13 -17.45
C ILE A 582 -4.07 -18.01 -16.44
N LEU A 583 -2.78 -17.75 -16.22
CA LEU A 583 -1.99 -18.46 -15.21
C LEU A 583 -2.57 -18.27 -13.80
N GLU A 584 -2.90 -17.05 -13.42
CA GLU A 584 -3.49 -16.74 -12.11
C GLU A 584 -4.82 -17.46 -11.89
N ALA A 585 -5.71 -17.43 -12.88
CA ALA A 585 -6.97 -18.15 -12.83
C ALA A 585 -6.76 -19.67 -12.80
N PHE A 586 -5.75 -20.19 -13.53
CA PHE A 586 -5.40 -21.60 -13.53
C PHE A 586 -4.88 -22.09 -12.17
N LYS A 587 -4.06 -21.29 -11.45
CA LYS A 587 -3.60 -21.60 -10.08
C LYS A 587 -4.77 -21.88 -9.12
N SER A 588 -5.91 -21.23 -9.36
CA SER A 588 -7.14 -21.38 -8.57
C SER A 588 -8.08 -22.47 -9.08
N SER A 589 -7.78 -23.06 -10.24
CA SER A 589 -8.61 -24.06 -10.90
C SER A 589 -8.35 -25.47 -10.36
N LYS A 590 -9.22 -26.43 -10.72
CA LYS A 590 -9.05 -27.85 -10.38
C LYS A 590 -8.18 -28.63 -11.36
N HIS A 591 -7.78 -28.00 -12.47
CA HIS A 591 -7.03 -28.66 -13.51
C HIS A 591 -5.57 -28.87 -13.10
N LYS A 592 -5.03 -30.08 -13.33
CA LYS A 592 -3.60 -30.35 -13.12
C LYS A 592 -2.73 -29.86 -14.27
N GLN A 593 -3.32 -29.77 -15.46
CA GLN A 593 -2.70 -29.28 -16.68
C GLN A 593 -3.72 -28.45 -17.45
N PHE A 594 -3.29 -27.32 -17.98
CA PHE A 594 -4.13 -26.42 -18.73
C PHE A 594 -4.63 -27.09 -20.04
N PRO A 595 -5.94 -27.09 -20.34
CA PRO A 595 -6.46 -27.68 -21.58
C PRO A 595 -6.07 -26.85 -22.81
N TYR A 596 -5.07 -27.31 -23.57
CA TYR A 596 -4.50 -26.57 -24.70
C TYR A 596 -5.52 -26.20 -25.80
N GLN A 597 -6.63 -26.95 -25.89
CA GLN A 597 -7.72 -26.67 -26.83
C GLN A 597 -8.36 -25.30 -26.62
N LEU A 598 -8.22 -24.71 -25.42
CA LEU A 598 -8.69 -23.37 -25.12
C LEU A 598 -7.87 -22.28 -25.83
N LEU A 599 -6.63 -22.56 -26.25
CA LEU A 599 -5.78 -21.65 -27.01
C LEU A 599 -6.06 -21.67 -28.52
N MET A 600 -7.01 -22.49 -28.98
CA MET A 600 -7.20 -22.75 -30.40
C MET A 600 -8.27 -21.90 -31.09
N LYS A 601 -9.16 -21.28 -30.32
CA LYS A 601 -10.46 -20.78 -30.83
C LYS A 601 -10.43 -19.36 -31.39
N ASP A 602 -9.57 -18.50 -30.85
CA ASP A 602 -9.55 -17.08 -31.17
C ASP A 602 -8.24 -16.75 -31.93
N VAL A 603 -8.32 -15.79 -32.85
CA VAL A 603 -7.12 -15.19 -33.46
C VAL A 603 -6.34 -14.43 -32.40
N LEU A 604 -6.96 -13.45 -31.75
CA LEU A 604 -6.44 -12.87 -30.51
C LEU A 604 -7.16 -13.51 -29.31
N ILE A 605 -6.42 -14.30 -28.55
CA ILE A 605 -6.93 -15.02 -27.38
C ILE A 605 -7.52 -14.05 -26.36
N LYS A 606 -8.80 -14.28 -26.01
CA LYS A 606 -9.52 -13.48 -25.00
C LYS A 606 -9.51 -14.19 -23.66
N GLU A 607 -8.79 -13.64 -22.69
CA GLU A 607 -8.59 -14.24 -21.37
C GLU A 607 -9.92 -14.51 -20.64
N ASP A 608 -10.90 -13.61 -20.73
CA ASP A 608 -12.20 -13.75 -20.05
C ASP A 608 -12.95 -15.01 -20.45
N ARG A 609 -12.82 -15.43 -21.72
CA ARG A 609 -13.46 -16.65 -22.24
C ARG A 609 -12.78 -17.88 -21.67
N ILE A 610 -11.45 -17.88 -21.61
CA ILE A 610 -10.65 -18.96 -21.04
C ILE A 610 -10.91 -19.08 -19.54
N ILE A 611 -10.85 -17.98 -18.81
CA ILE A 611 -11.10 -17.93 -17.36
C ILE A 611 -12.48 -18.49 -17.03
N LYS A 612 -13.52 -18.10 -17.78
CA LYS A 612 -14.87 -18.67 -17.65
C LYS A 612 -14.93 -20.17 -17.96
N ALA A 613 -14.11 -20.66 -18.89
CA ALA A 613 -14.08 -22.07 -19.27
C ALA A 613 -13.37 -22.94 -18.21
N ILE A 614 -12.22 -22.52 -17.69
CA ILE A 614 -11.46 -23.28 -16.68
C ILE A 614 -12.12 -23.26 -15.30
N ASN A 615 -12.97 -22.25 -15.02
CA ASN A 615 -13.73 -22.15 -13.78
C ASN A 615 -15.13 -22.79 -13.87
N LYS A 616 -15.56 -23.26 -15.05
CA LYS A 616 -16.80 -24.03 -15.17
C LYS A 616 -16.56 -25.43 -14.57
N LYS A 617 -17.46 -25.79 -13.65
CA LYS A 617 -17.46 -27.02 -12.85
C LYS A 617 -17.24 -28.29 -13.65
#